data_AF-A0A7V8W3Z8-F1
#
_entry.id   AF-A0A7V8W3Z8-F1
#
_cell.length_a   1.000
_cell.length_b   1.000
_cell.length_c   1.000
_cell.angle_alpha   90.00
_cell.angle_beta   90.00
_cell.angle_gamma   90.00
#
_symmetry.space_group_name_H-M   'P 1'
#
loop_
_entity.id
_entity.type
_entity.pdbx_description
1 polymer ?
#
loop_
_entity_poly.entity_id
_entity_poly.type
_entity_poly.pdbx_seq_one_letter_code
_entity_poly.pdbx_strand_id
1 'polypeptide(L)'
;MSEYDGRRGVSSSAIVLAFLGGAAVGAVTAFLMAPQSGRESREQLKEYARRAGDNLREATDKAGHTWQTAVEKGRDVVQEQKSILKEALDAGRDAMRGQREQAEQRNA
;
A
#
# COMPACT_ATOMS: atom_id res chain seq x y z
N MET A 1 -28.82 5.16 -20.64
CA MET A 1 -27.55 5.85 -20.28
C MET A 1 -27.07 5.17 -19.00
N SER A 2 -25.87 4.60 -19.02
CA SER A 2 -25.39 3.49 -18.17
C SER A 2 -25.76 3.56 -16.68
N GLU A 3 -26.54 2.57 -16.23
CA GLU A 3 -26.56 2.13 -14.85
C GLU A 3 -25.19 1.49 -14.54
N TYR A 4 -24.51 2.01 -13.53
CA TYR A 4 -23.35 1.37 -12.92
C TYR A 4 -23.76 0.98 -11.49
N ASP A 5 -24.53 -0.10 -11.37
CA ASP A 5 -24.54 -0.86 -10.11
C ASP A 5 -23.32 -1.76 -10.11
N GLY A 6 -22.54 -1.66 -9.05
CA GLY A 6 -21.21 -2.25 -8.97
C GLY A 6 -20.80 -2.42 -7.53
N ARG A 7 -21.58 -3.18 -6.76
CA ARG A 7 -21.15 -3.76 -5.48
C ARG A 7 -19.98 -4.72 -5.73
N ARG A 8 -18.79 -4.17 -5.96
CA ARG A 8 -17.54 -4.93 -5.97
C ARG A 8 -17.18 -5.19 -4.51
N GLY A 9 -17.26 -6.45 -4.09
CA GLY A 9 -16.52 -6.89 -2.93
C GLY A 9 -15.05 -6.48 -3.10
N VAL A 10 -14.44 -5.95 -2.05
CA VAL A 10 -13.03 -5.54 -2.09
C VAL A 10 -12.20 -6.77 -2.42
N SER A 11 -11.71 -6.86 -3.65
CA SER A 11 -10.91 -8.00 -4.10
C SER A 11 -9.52 -7.91 -3.47
N SER A 12 -8.88 -9.06 -3.23
CA SER A 12 -7.51 -9.10 -2.71
C SER A 12 -6.55 -8.30 -3.60
N SER A 13 -6.78 -8.29 -4.91
CA SER A 13 -6.04 -7.45 -5.86
C SER A 13 -6.26 -5.95 -5.64
N ALA A 14 -7.48 -5.51 -5.33
CA ALA A 14 -7.77 -4.11 -5.04
C ALA A 14 -7.07 -3.65 -3.75
N ILE A 15 -6.97 -4.51 -2.74
CA ILE A 15 -6.23 -4.22 -1.49
C ILE A 15 -4.74 -4.03 -1.78
N VAL A 16 -4.14 -4.94 -2.54
CA VAL A 16 -2.71 -4.83 -2.92
C VAL A 16 -2.47 -3.56 -3.73
N LEU A 17 -3.33 -3.24 -4.69
CA LEU A 17 -3.19 -2.02 -5.49
C LEU A 17 -3.36 -0.75 -4.63
N ALA A 18 -4.29 -0.73 -3.68
CA ALA A 18 -4.46 0.38 -2.76
C ALA A 18 -3.22 0.58 -1.87
N PHE A 19 -2.65 -0.51 -1.35
CA PHE A 19 -1.41 -0.47 -0.57
C PHE A 19 -0.23 0.06 -1.40
N LEU A 20 -0.02 -0.47 -2.61
CA LEU A 20 1.05 -0.01 -3.51
C LEU A 20 0.86 1.45 -3.92
N GLY A 21 -0.38 1.89 -4.16
CA GLY A 21 -0.70 3.28 -4.42
C GLY A 21 -0.33 4.19 -3.24
N GLY A 22 -0.68 3.79 -2.01
CA GLY A 22 -0.28 4.50 -0.80
C GLY A 22 1.23 4.56 -0.61
N ALA A 23 1.92 3.44 -0.81
CA ALA A 23 3.38 3.38 -0.73
C ALA A 23 4.06 4.28 -1.77
N ALA A 24 3.55 4.35 -2.99
CA ALA A 24 4.10 5.22 -4.04
C ALA A 24 3.97 6.71 -3.65
N VAL A 25 2.80 7.13 -3.16
CA VAL A 25 2.59 8.50 -2.68
C VAL A 25 3.50 8.81 -1.48
N GLY A 26 3.63 7.86 -0.55
CA GLY A 26 4.55 7.97 0.59
C GLY A 26 6.01 8.11 0.16
N ALA A 27 6.46 7.31 -0.80
CA ALA A 27 7.83 7.35 -1.32
C ALA A 27 8.13 8.67 -2.05
N VAL A 28 7.19 9.18 -2.85
CA VAL A 28 7.32 10.51 -3.47
C VAL A 28 7.47 11.57 -2.39
N THR A 29 6.63 11.52 -1.36
CA THR A 29 6.67 12.49 -0.25
C THR A 29 8.00 12.39 0.51
N ALA A 30 8.46 11.19 0.82
CA ALA A 30 9.74 10.94 1.47
C ALA A 30 10.93 11.44 0.63
N PHE A 31 10.91 11.22 -0.68
CA PHE A 31 11.96 11.67 -1.58
C PHE A 31 11.99 13.20 -1.74
N LEU A 32 10.82 13.85 -1.74
CA LEU A 32 10.72 15.30 -1.71
C LEU A 32 11.22 15.89 -0.38
N MET A 33 11.00 15.17 0.73
CA MET A 33 11.43 15.59 2.07
C MET A 33 12.93 15.35 2.32
N ALA A 34 13.48 14.26 1.78
CA ALA A 34 14.89 13.90 1.88
C ALA A 34 15.56 14.04 0.50
N PRO A 35 16.02 15.25 0.13
CA PRO A 35 16.68 15.45 -1.15
C PRO A 35 18.05 14.76 -1.13
N GLN A 36 18.17 13.63 -1.84
CA GLN A 36 19.47 13.06 -2.19
C GLN A 36 19.60 13.04 -3.71
N SER A 37 20.39 13.97 -4.26
CA SER A 37 20.80 13.87 -5.67
C SER A 37 22.23 14.41 -5.89
N GLY A 38 23.15 13.46 -6.05
CA GLY A 38 24.51 13.67 -6.56
C GLY A 38 24.89 12.56 -7.56
N ARG A 39 26.04 12.70 -8.25
CA ARG A 39 26.57 11.64 -9.15
C ARG A 39 26.79 10.32 -8.41
N GLU A 40 27.28 10.41 -7.18
CA GLU A 40 27.55 9.27 -6.30
C GLU A 40 26.27 8.49 -5.96
N SER A 41 25.17 9.19 -5.65
CA SER A 41 23.87 8.55 -5.37
C SER A 41 23.34 7.77 -6.58
N ARG A 42 23.55 8.26 -7.81
CA ARG A 42 23.13 7.55 -9.03
C ARG A 42 23.94 6.28 -9.28
N GLU A 43 25.23 6.33 -8.98
CA GLU A 43 26.12 5.20 -9.15
C GLU A 43 25.81 4.10 -8.11
N GLN A 44 25.60 4.49 -6.85
CA GLN A 44 25.11 3.61 -5.79
C GLN A 44 23.74 3.03 -6.14
N LEU A 45 22.79 3.82 -6.64
CA LEU A 45 21.47 3.31 -7.03
C LEU A 45 21.56 2.26 -8.13
N LYS A 46 22.48 2.43 -9.07
CA LYS A 46 22.70 1.50 -10.19
C LYS A 46 23.30 0.19 -9.71
N GLU A 47 24.27 0.26 -8.78
CA GLU A 47 24.84 -0.91 -8.14
C GLU A 47 23.79 -1.65 -7.28
N TYR A 48 23.02 -0.90 -6.48
CA TYR A 48 21.90 -1.43 -5.69
C TYR A 48 20.84 -2.09 -6.57
N ALA A 49 20.43 -1.45 -7.68
CA ALA A 49 19.45 -2.03 -8.59
C ALA A 49 19.94 -3.34 -9.20
N ARG A 50 21.23 -3.40 -9.55
CA ARG A 50 21.84 -4.62 -10.09
C ARG A 50 21.89 -5.74 -9.06
N ARG A 51 22.38 -5.44 -7.84
CA ARG A 51 22.39 -6.41 -6.73
C ARG A 51 20.99 -6.82 -6.29
N ALA A 52 20.04 -5.90 -6.31
CA ALA A 52 18.65 -6.18 -5.99
C ALA A 52 18.07 -7.19 -6.98
N GLY A 53 18.31 -7.04 -8.29
CA GLY A 53 17.87 -8.00 -9.29
C GLY A 53 18.41 -9.41 -9.07
N ASP A 54 19.71 -9.53 -8.79
CA ASP A 54 20.36 -10.82 -8.52
C ASP A 54 19.81 -11.45 -7.22
N ASN A 55 19.70 -10.65 -6.15
CA ASN A 55 19.16 -11.09 -4.86
C ASN A 55 17.67 -11.43 -4.93
N LEU A 56 16.89 -10.73 -5.75
CA LEU A 56 15.46 -11.01 -5.94
C LEU A 56 15.25 -12.40 -6.52
N ARG A 57 16.12 -12.82 -7.45
CA ARG A 57 16.03 -14.13 -8.08
C ARG A 57 16.31 -15.24 -7.06
N GLU A 58 17.39 -15.10 -6.29
CA GLU A 58 17.74 -16.05 -5.22
C GLU A 58 16.74 -16.02 -4.05
N ALA A 59 16.22 -14.84 -3.71
CA ALA A 59 15.20 -14.67 -2.69
C ALA A 59 13.86 -15.27 -3.11
N THR A 60 13.51 -15.24 -4.40
CA THR A 60 12.27 -15.88 -4.89
C THR A 60 12.32 -17.39 -4.72
N ASP A 61 13.49 -18.00 -4.91
CA ASP A 61 13.69 -19.44 -4.72
C ASP A 61 13.64 -19.84 -3.23
N LYS A 62 14.25 -19.04 -2.34
CA LYS A 62 14.22 -19.28 -0.88
C LYS A 62 12.91 -18.85 -0.23
N ALA A 63 12.19 -17.90 -0.83
CA ALA A 63 10.95 -17.32 -0.35
C ALA A 63 9.88 -18.38 -0.14
N GLY A 64 9.69 -19.29 -1.11
CA GLY A 64 8.60 -20.27 -1.06
C GLY A 64 8.51 -21.04 0.26
N HIS A 65 9.66 -21.37 0.87
CA HIS A 65 9.71 -22.12 2.14
C HIS A 65 9.52 -21.26 3.39
N THR A 66 10.04 -20.04 3.43
CA THR A 66 9.94 -19.18 4.63
C THR A 66 8.67 -18.34 4.65
N TRP A 67 8.08 -18.10 3.47
CA TRP A 67 6.90 -17.24 3.32
C TRP A 67 5.67 -17.79 4.02
N GLN A 68 5.49 -19.11 4.05
CA GLN A 68 4.31 -19.69 4.71
C GLN A 68 4.30 -19.39 6.22
N THR A 69 5.42 -19.63 6.91
CA THR A 69 5.56 -19.31 8.34
C THR A 69 5.46 -17.81 8.61
N ALA A 70 6.02 -16.98 7.73
CA ALA A 70 5.96 -15.52 7.86
C ALA A 70 4.52 -14.99 7.68
N VAL A 71 3.78 -15.54 6.72
CA VAL A 71 2.37 -15.19 6.48
C VAL A 71 1.48 -15.64 7.63
N GLU A 72 1.72 -16.82 8.20
CA GLU A 72 0.98 -17.29 9.38
C GLU A 72 1.19 -16.36 10.58
N LYS A 73 2.45 -16.09 10.96
CA LYS A 73 2.74 -15.14 12.05
C LYS A 73 2.20 -13.74 11.77
N GLY A 74 2.31 -13.28 10.52
CA GLY A 74 1.78 -11.98 10.11
C GLY A 74 0.26 -11.92 10.24
N ARG A 75 -0.45 -12.99 9.92
CA ARG A 75 -1.90 -13.08 10.12
C ARG A 75 -2.29 -12.95 11.57
N ASP A 76 -1.58 -13.60 12.49
CA ASP A 76 -1.88 -13.54 13.92
C ASP A 76 -1.74 -12.11 14.47
N VAL A 77 -0.65 -11.43 14.14
CA VAL A 77 -0.42 -10.04 14.52
C VAL A 77 -1.49 -9.11 13.93
N VAL A 78 -1.86 -9.33 12.67
CA VAL A 78 -2.93 -8.56 12.03
C VAL A 78 -4.28 -8.84 12.67
N GLN A 79 -4.57 -10.07 13.10
CA GLN A 79 -5.80 -10.41 13.80
C GLN A 79 -5.89 -9.69 15.14
N GLU A 80 -4.81 -9.67 15.91
CA GLU A 80 -4.73 -8.96 17.19
C GLU A 80 -5.00 -7.45 17.02
N GLN A 81 -4.37 -6.84 16.01
CA GLN A 81 -4.49 -5.41 15.75
C GLN A 81 -5.72 -5.04 14.90
N LYS A 82 -6.49 -6.02 14.44
CA LYS A 82 -7.63 -5.83 13.52
C LYS A 82 -8.68 -4.90 14.10
N SER A 83 -8.95 -4.99 15.41
CA SER A 83 -9.97 -4.18 16.08
C SER A 83 -9.63 -2.69 16.03
N ILE A 84 -8.38 -2.35 16.36
CA ILE A 84 -7.87 -0.97 16.33
C ILE A 84 -7.87 -0.43 14.89
N LEU A 85 -7.41 -1.25 13.95
CA LEU A 85 -7.41 -0.88 12.52
C LEU A 85 -8.82 -0.67 11.98
N LYS A 86 -9.78 -1.51 12.38
CA LYS A 86 -11.17 -1.41 11.94
C LYS A 86 -11.80 -0.12 12.44
N GLU A 87 -11.57 0.25 13.69
CA GLU A 87 -12.08 1.49 14.27
C GLU A 87 -11.52 2.72 13.55
N ALA A 88 -10.21 2.77 13.29
CA ALA A 88 -9.59 3.84 12.52
C ALA A 88 -10.10 3.91 11.07
N LEU A 89 -10.32 2.75 10.44
CA LEU A 89 -10.86 2.66 9.08
C LEU A 89 -12.32 3.12 9.01
N ASP A 90 -13.16 2.71 9.95
CA ASP A 90 -14.57 3.10 10.01
C ASP A 90 -14.68 4.61 10.27
N ALA A 91 -13.89 5.17 11.20
CA ALA A 91 -13.82 6.61 11.43
C ALA A 91 -13.38 7.38 10.17
N GLY A 92 -12.36 6.90 9.46
CA GLY A 92 -11.93 7.51 8.20
C GLY A 92 -13.01 7.44 7.11
N ARG A 93 -13.75 6.33 7.05
CA ARG A 93 -14.83 6.15 6.08
C ARG A 93 -16.01 7.07 6.37
N ASP A 94 -16.38 7.23 7.63
CA ASP A 94 -17.47 8.12 8.02
C ASP A 94 -17.10 9.60 7.80
N ALA A 95 -15.87 10.00 8.07
CA ALA A 95 -15.37 11.33 7.73
C ALA A 95 -15.40 11.60 6.21
N MET A 96 -15.15 10.59 5.38
CA MET A 96 -15.24 10.70 3.92
C MET A 96 -16.69 10.79 3.44
N ARG A 97 -17.62 10.05 4.06
CA ARG A 97 -19.05 10.13 3.75
C ARG A 97 -19.64 11.49 4.12
N GLY A 98 -19.33 11.99 5.32
CA GLY A 98 -19.76 13.31 5.75
C GLY A 98 -19.28 14.42 4.81
N GLN A 99 -18.07 14.32 4.28
CA GLN A 99 -17.55 15.26 3.27
C GLN A 99 -18.29 15.18 1.92
N ARG A 100 -18.67 13.97 1.49
CA ARG A 100 -19.43 13.79 0.25
C ARG A 100 -20.84 14.38 0.35
N GLU A 101 -21.54 14.12 1.45
CA GLU A 101 -22.88 14.65 1.70
C GLU A 101 -22.89 16.18 1.81
N GLN A 102 -21.87 16.76 2.45
CA GLN A 102 -21.69 18.22 2.51
C GLN A 102 -21.35 18.83 1.13
N ALA A 103 -20.58 18.13 0.30
CA ALA A 103 -20.26 18.58 -1.05
C ALA A 103 -21.48 18.50 -1.99
N GLU A 104 -22.38 17.56 -1.78
CA GLU A 104 -23.64 17.44 -2.51
C GLU A 104 -24.65 18.52 -2.08
N GLN A 105 -24.80 18.77 -0.77
CA GLN A 105 -25.67 19.85 -0.26
C GLN A 105 -25.17 21.26 -0.61
N ARG A 106 -23.87 21.44 -0.85
CA ARG A 106 -23.29 22.73 -1.27
C ARG A 106 -23.46 23.01 -2.77
N ASN A 107 -23.78 22.00 -3.58
CA ASN A 107 -24.01 22.13 -5.03
C ASN A 107 -25.49 21.96 -5.42
N ALA A 108 -26.39 21.82 -4.45
CA ALA A 108 -27.85 21.82 -4.60
C ALA A 108 -28.41 23.17 -4.15
#